data_AF-A0A2E7H118-F1
#
_entry.id   AF-A0A2E7H118-F1
#
_cell.length_a   1.000
_cell.length_b   1.000
_cell.length_c   1.000
_cell.angle_alpha   90.00
_cell.angle_beta   90.00
_cell.angle_gamma   90.00
#
_symmetry.space_group_name_H-M   'P 1'
#
loop_
_entity.id
_entity.type
_entity.pdbx_description
1 polymer ?
#
loop_
_entity_poly.entity_id
_entity_poly.type
_entity_poly.pdbx_seq_one_letter_code
_entity_poly.pdbx_strand_id
1 'polypeptide(L)'
;MGITAMIPDMTIGQLMNEASARWGEIWDPQSTRMTLLLLCPRKERKMMELHGDMVEHGQPVVSVFHRPRAEAHLLTEQGFDPRAASFMFVNIATADMGPWMQQLVNNEGWLRNSVELAPTPFSVGLPSQRPFEALQTLCFRHPSLPALERYFLPFPAESLPGKCFVSLPRRAAAEMARQQAEVLGVGRLDKPAPPEPEPVAPAQPSTKVEPTTPAGDTGEGPLEEETVETTPVKPVDVPLPPGASPDPEPSVPLPANQPSEAPELTVAEAVPPTPEAEEAKAVNLPEVVEEVEDVSEIEVELRAFFQELIDAGVEPAAFMDDPRWEDISERAIAEGLETWPILLQMTAME
;
A
#
# COMPACT_ATOMS: atom_id res chain seq x y z
N MET A 1 3.30 -20.45 -2.26
CA MET A 1 2.13 -19.65 -2.68
C MET A 1 1.43 -19.15 -1.43
N GLY A 2 1.35 -17.84 -1.21
CA GLY A 2 0.68 -17.21 -0.07
C GLY A 2 -0.81 -16.99 -0.27
N ILE A 3 -1.41 -16.19 0.61
CA ILE A 3 -2.74 -15.59 0.46
C ILE A 3 -2.63 -14.09 0.79
N THR A 4 -3.15 -13.24 -0.07
CA THR A 4 -3.03 -11.79 0.04
C THR A 4 -4.35 -11.17 0.49
N ALA A 5 -4.28 -10.38 1.57
CA ALA A 5 -5.39 -9.60 2.10
C ALA A 5 -5.13 -8.11 1.89
N MET A 6 -6.18 -7.34 1.58
CA MET A 6 -6.11 -5.88 1.47
C MET A 6 -6.60 -5.24 2.76
N ILE A 7 -5.80 -4.35 3.33
CA ILE A 7 -6.12 -3.55 4.51
C ILE A 7 -6.12 -2.08 4.07
N PRO A 8 -7.27 -1.39 4.12
CA PRO A 8 -7.36 0.02 3.76
C PRO A 8 -6.77 0.92 4.85
N ASP A 9 -6.35 2.12 4.45
CA ASP A 9 -5.98 3.23 5.34
C ASP A 9 -4.94 2.89 6.41
N MET A 10 -3.95 2.07 6.06
CA MET A 10 -2.80 1.75 6.90
C MET A 10 -1.49 2.15 6.23
N THR A 11 -0.43 2.21 7.04
CA THR A 11 0.95 2.35 6.56
C THR A 11 1.74 1.07 6.81
N ILE A 12 2.84 0.88 6.07
CA ILE A 12 3.77 -0.23 6.31
C ILE A 12 4.26 -0.17 7.77
N GLY A 13 4.65 1.00 8.26
CA GLY A 13 5.19 1.18 9.61
C GLY A 13 4.18 0.82 10.71
N GLN A 14 2.90 1.18 10.54
CA GLN A 14 1.85 0.75 11.48
C GLN A 14 1.69 -0.77 11.50
N LEU A 15 1.62 -1.40 10.32
CA LEU A 15 1.53 -2.86 10.22
C LEU A 15 2.76 -3.57 10.79
N MET A 16 3.95 -3.01 10.63
CA MET A 16 5.18 -3.55 11.23
C MET A 16 5.17 -3.41 12.76
N ASN A 17 4.66 -2.31 13.30
CA ASN A 17 4.54 -2.12 14.75
C ASN A 17 3.52 -3.08 15.38
N GLU A 18 2.42 -3.37 14.67
CA GLU A 18 1.38 -4.31 15.10
C GLU A 18 1.72 -5.77 14.78
N ALA A 19 2.81 -6.03 14.06
CA ALA A 19 3.08 -7.33 13.44
C ALA A 19 3.07 -8.51 14.42
N SER A 20 3.73 -8.37 15.57
CA SER A 20 3.77 -9.42 16.60
C SER A 20 2.38 -9.75 17.16
N ALA A 21 1.53 -8.74 17.34
CA ALA A 21 0.17 -8.94 17.83
C ALA A 21 -0.76 -9.49 16.74
N ARG A 22 -0.57 -9.04 15.50
CA ARG A 22 -1.43 -9.37 14.35
C ARG A 22 -1.13 -10.74 13.76
N TRP A 23 0.13 -11.14 13.70
CA TRP A 23 0.58 -12.34 13.01
C TRP A 23 1.19 -13.39 13.94
N GLY A 24 1.43 -13.07 15.22
CA GLY A 24 1.84 -14.03 16.23
C GLY A 24 3.05 -14.87 15.80
N GLU A 25 2.91 -16.19 15.83
CA GLU A 25 3.97 -17.16 15.50
C GLU A 25 4.47 -17.09 14.04
N ILE A 26 3.70 -16.48 13.14
CA ILE A 26 4.08 -16.31 11.73
C ILE A 26 5.14 -15.21 11.59
N TRP A 27 5.12 -14.25 12.52
CA TRP A 27 6.04 -13.13 12.53
C TRP A 27 7.25 -13.46 13.39
N ASP A 28 8.44 -13.34 12.81
CA ASP A 28 9.69 -13.42 13.57
C ASP A 28 10.29 -12.02 13.73
N PRO A 29 10.28 -11.45 14.95
CA PRO A 29 10.83 -10.13 15.23
C PRO A 29 12.36 -10.03 15.02
N GLN A 30 13.09 -11.14 14.98
CA GLN A 30 14.54 -11.15 14.78
C GLN A 30 14.92 -11.14 13.29
N SER A 31 13.95 -11.30 12.40
CA SER A 31 14.18 -11.30 10.97
C SER A 31 14.55 -9.93 10.46
N THR A 32 15.66 -9.86 9.72
CA THR A 32 16.05 -8.61 9.05
C THR A 32 15.14 -8.36 7.85
N ARG A 33 14.57 -7.17 7.78
CA ARG A 33 13.63 -6.76 6.74
C ARG A 33 14.13 -5.55 5.97
N MET A 34 13.63 -5.38 4.76
CA MET A 34 13.95 -4.24 3.91
C MET A 34 12.72 -3.80 3.12
N THR A 35 12.66 -2.51 2.80
CA THR A 35 11.63 -1.92 1.97
C THR A 35 12.20 -1.62 0.58
N LEU A 36 11.69 -2.33 -0.42
CA LEU A 36 12.10 -2.26 -1.82
C LEU A 36 11.11 -1.42 -2.63
N LEU A 37 11.55 -0.85 -3.75
CA LEU A 37 10.66 -0.24 -4.74
C LEU A 37 10.46 -1.17 -5.95
N LEU A 38 9.22 -1.42 -6.33
CA LEU A 38 8.85 -2.12 -7.57
C LEU A 38 8.16 -1.14 -8.52
N LEU A 39 8.65 -1.09 -9.77
CA LEU A 39 8.06 -0.29 -10.86
C LEU A 39 7.42 -1.23 -11.88
N CYS A 40 6.09 -1.22 -11.95
CA CYS A 40 5.33 -2.00 -12.94
C CYS A 40 4.46 -1.10 -13.84
N PRO A 41 4.15 -1.51 -15.07
CA PRO A 41 3.15 -0.83 -15.90
C PRO A 41 1.80 -0.81 -15.18
N ARG A 42 1.03 0.27 -15.33
CA ARG A 42 -0.28 0.39 -14.65
C ARG A 42 -1.24 -0.75 -14.93
N LYS A 43 -1.23 -1.28 -16.16
CA LYS A 43 -2.02 -2.46 -16.58
C LYS A 43 -1.74 -3.72 -15.75
N GLU A 44 -0.55 -3.85 -15.17
CA GLU A 44 -0.11 -5.01 -14.39
C GLU A 44 -0.33 -4.81 -12.88
N ARG A 45 -0.90 -3.68 -12.45
CA ARG A 45 -1.14 -3.37 -11.05
C ARG A 45 -1.93 -4.47 -10.33
N LYS A 46 -3.06 -4.91 -10.88
CA LYS A 46 -3.91 -5.96 -10.27
C LYS A 46 -3.16 -7.29 -10.11
N MET A 47 -2.24 -7.60 -11.04
CA MET A 47 -1.40 -8.79 -10.93
C MET A 47 -0.39 -8.63 -9.78
N MET A 48 0.25 -7.46 -9.67
CA MET A 48 1.20 -7.17 -8.59
C MET A 48 0.54 -7.10 -7.20
N GLU A 49 -0.73 -6.69 -7.11
CA GLU A 49 -1.52 -6.73 -5.87
C GLU A 49 -1.67 -8.17 -5.32
N LEU A 50 -1.70 -9.17 -6.20
CA LEU A 50 -1.83 -10.60 -5.86
C LEU A 50 -0.53 -11.39 -6.04
N HIS A 51 0.62 -10.71 -6.24
CA HIS A 51 1.90 -11.37 -6.48
C HIS A 51 2.26 -12.38 -5.38
N GLY A 52 1.91 -12.06 -4.14
CA GLY A 52 2.17 -12.94 -3.01
C GLY A 52 1.39 -14.24 -3.01
N ASP A 53 0.29 -14.33 -3.77
CA ASP A 53 -0.45 -15.59 -3.93
C ASP A 53 0.31 -16.57 -4.82
N MET A 54 1.14 -16.05 -5.72
CA MET A 54 1.93 -16.83 -6.68
C MET A 54 3.29 -17.26 -6.11
N VAL A 55 3.75 -16.62 -5.03
CA VAL A 55 5.08 -16.84 -4.45
C VAL A 55 4.99 -17.60 -3.11
N GLU A 56 5.98 -18.45 -2.83
CA GLU A 56 6.18 -19.02 -1.49
C GLU A 56 7.17 -18.18 -0.68
N HIS A 57 6.76 -17.79 0.52
CA HIS A 57 7.54 -17.03 1.49
C HIS A 57 7.32 -17.57 2.90
N GLY A 58 8.30 -17.35 3.78
CA GLY A 58 8.26 -17.75 5.17
C GLY A 58 7.59 -16.73 6.08
N GLN A 59 7.68 -15.44 5.76
CA GLN A 59 7.13 -14.36 6.58
C GLN A 59 6.10 -13.51 5.84
N PRO A 60 5.24 -12.78 6.59
CA PRO A 60 4.31 -11.83 5.99
C PRO A 60 5.05 -10.79 5.15
N VAL A 61 4.54 -10.52 3.95
CA VAL A 61 5.05 -9.48 3.06
C VAL A 61 4.00 -8.39 2.95
N VAL A 62 4.41 -7.13 3.15
CA VAL A 62 3.49 -5.98 3.09
C VAL A 62 3.89 -5.09 1.95
N SER A 63 2.93 -4.73 1.11
CA SER A 63 3.15 -3.80 0.01
C SER A 63 2.12 -2.69 -0.02
N VAL A 64 2.53 -1.50 -0.44
CA VAL A 64 1.65 -0.35 -0.64
C VAL A 64 1.97 0.33 -1.96
N PHE A 65 0.93 0.73 -2.70
CA PHE A 65 1.11 1.52 -3.91
C PHE A 65 1.10 3.00 -3.57
N HIS A 66 2.17 3.70 -3.95
CA HIS A 66 2.22 5.16 -3.92
C HIS A 66 1.82 5.72 -5.28
N ARG A 67 1.02 6.79 -5.27
CA ARG A 67 0.68 7.53 -6.49
C ARG A 67 1.21 8.97 -6.33
N PRO A 68 2.26 9.34 -7.08
CA PRO A 68 2.73 10.72 -7.14
C PRO A 68 1.58 11.69 -7.45
N ARG A 69 1.44 12.73 -6.63
CA ARG A 69 0.46 13.81 -6.82
C ARG A 69 1.19 15.10 -7.14
N ALA A 70 1.36 15.97 -6.15
CA ALA A 70 2.04 17.25 -6.33
C ALA A 70 3.49 17.07 -6.81
N GLU A 71 4.15 15.99 -6.39
CA GLU A 71 5.52 15.64 -6.75
C GLU A 71 5.66 15.05 -8.17
N ALA A 72 4.57 14.82 -8.90
CA ALA A 72 4.59 14.21 -10.23
C ALA A 72 5.43 15.02 -11.24
N HIS A 73 5.42 16.36 -11.15
CA HIS A 73 6.23 17.21 -12.04
C HIS A 73 7.74 16.95 -11.89
N LEU A 74 8.22 16.64 -10.68
CA LEU A 74 9.63 16.34 -10.42
C LEU A 74 10.10 15.04 -11.10
N LEU A 75 9.18 14.11 -11.35
CA LEU A 75 9.46 12.90 -12.11
C LEU A 75 9.49 13.20 -13.61
N THR A 76 8.57 14.06 -14.09
CA THR A 76 8.55 14.53 -15.47
C THR A 76 9.83 15.29 -15.82
N GLU A 77 10.35 16.13 -14.91
CA GLU A 77 11.64 16.83 -15.04
C GLU A 77 12.82 15.87 -15.20
N GLN A 78 12.74 14.68 -14.59
CA GLN A 78 13.72 13.60 -14.75
C GLN A 78 13.51 12.79 -16.04
N GLY A 79 12.53 13.13 -16.87
CA GLY A 79 12.18 12.39 -18.09
C GLY A 79 11.42 11.07 -17.81
N PHE A 80 10.83 10.92 -16.62
CA PHE A 80 10.02 9.76 -16.27
C PHE A 80 8.53 10.12 -16.26
N ASP A 81 7.71 9.43 -17.05
CA ASP A 81 6.26 9.64 -17.04
C ASP A 81 5.59 8.96 -15.80
N PRO A 82 5.02 9.73 -14.85
CA PRO A 82 4.34 9.17 -13.68
C PRO A 82 3.06 8.40 -14.04
N ARG A 83 2.53 8.61 -15.24
CA ARG A 83 1.33 7.95 -15.75
C ARG A 83 1.60 6.59 -16.40
N ALA A 84 2.84 6.32 -16.81
CA ALA A 84 3.23 5.03 -17.38
C ALA A 84 3.40 3.91 -16.33
N ALA A 85 3.73 4.27 -15.09
CA ALA A 85 4.11 3.32 -14.04
C ALA A 85 3.15 3.34 -12.82
N SER A 86 3.17 2.23 -12.09
CA SER A 86 2.73 2.13 -10.70
C SER A 86 3.96 1.92 -9.83
N PHE A 87 4.00 2.62 -8.70
CA PHE A 87 5.11 2.60 -7.76
C PHE A 87 4.67 1.83 -6.53
N MET A 88 5.24 0.65 -6.33
CA MET A 88 4.87 -0.22 -5.21
C MET A 88 6.04 -0.35 -4.25
N PHE A 89 5.85 0.03 -2.99
CA PHE A 89 6.80 -0.27 -1.93
C PHE A 89 6.48 -1.63 -1.35
N VAL A 90 7.50 -2.47 -1.19
CA VAL A 90 7.35 -3.84 -0.65
C VAL A 90 8.30 -4.01 0.51
N ASN A 91 7.75 -4.20 1.71
CA ASN A 91 8.48 -4.60 2.89
C ASN A 91 8.50 -6.12 3.01
N ILE A 92 9.69 -6.70 2.92
CA ILE A 92 9.91 -8.15 2.87
C ILE A 92 11.08 -8.55 3.78
N ALA A 93 11.00 -9.77 4.34
CA ALA A 93 12.14 -10.40 5.01
C ALA A 93 13.25 -10.65 3.99
N THR A 94 14.50 -10.33 4.36
CA THR A 94 15.65 -10.48 3.47
C THR A 94 15.84 -11.92 2.98
N ALA A 95 15.49 -12.91 3.79
CA ALA A 95 15.50 -14.32 3.42
C ALA A 95 14.48 -14.68 2.30
N ASP A 96 13.35 -13.98 2.24
CA ASP A 96 12.28 -14.24 1.28
C ASP A 96 12.43 -13.44 -0.04
N MET A 97 13.34 -12.46 -0.09
CA MET A 97 13.53 -11.58 -1.24
C MET A 97 13.92 -12.33 -2.53
N GLY A 98 14.79 -13.34 -2.41
CA GLY A 98 15.22 -14.16 -3.55
C GLY A 98 14.05 -14.86 -4.25
N PRO A 99 13.32 -15.75 -3.55
CA PRO A 99 12.12 -16.39 -4.09
C PRO A 99 11.07 -15.40 -4.60
N TRP A 100 10.89 -14.27 -3.90
CA TRP A 100 9.93 -13.23 -4.26
C TRP A 100 10.24 -12.52 -5.58
N MET A 101 11.51 -12.29 -5.86
CA MET A 101 11.97 -11.64 -7.10
C MET A 101 12.29 -12.62 -8.22
N GLN A 102 12.45 -13.91 -7.92
CA GLN A 102 12.94 -14.92 -8.87
C GLN A 102 12.08 -14.98 -10.14
N GLN A 103 10.75 -15.03 -10.00
CA GLN A 103 9.85 -15.08 -11.15
C GLN A 103 9.95 -13.80 -11.99
N LEU A 104 9.94 -12.63 -11.34
CA LEU A 104 9.99 -11.35 -12.04
C LEU A 104 11.31 -11.18 -12.81
N VAL A 105 12.44 -11.53 -12.19
CA VAL A 105 13.76 -11.37 -12.83
C VAL A 105 14.01 -12.42 -13.90
N ASN A 106 13.75 -13.70 -13.62
CA ASN A 106 14.12 -14.78 -14.53
C ASN A 106 13.12 -15.01 -15.66
N ASN A 107 11.82 -14.90 -15.37
CA ASN A 107 10.78 -15.23 -16.35
C ASN A 107 10.30 -13.98 -17.10
N GLU A 108 10.15 -12.86 -16.39
CA GLU A 108 9.63 -11.61 -16.96
C GLU A 108 10.73 -10.60 -17.32
N GLY A 109 11.99 -10.90 -17.00
CA GLY A 109 13.14 -10.08 -17.37
C GLY A 109 13.20 -8.74 -16.65
N TRP A 110 12.67 -8.64 -15.43
CA TRP A 110 12.75 -7.43 -14.63
C TRP A 110 14.20 -7.07 -14.32
N LEU A 111 14.47 -5.77 -14.36
CA LEU A 111 15.80 -5.22 -14.20
C LEU A 111 15.97 -4.69 -12.78
N ARG A 112 17.08 -5.07 -12.15
CA ARG A 112 17.48 -4.55 -10.82
C ARG A 112 18.31 -3.28 -10.98
N ASN A 113 17.94 -2.23 -10.26
CA ASN A 113 18.69 -1.00 -10.12
C ASN A 113 18.66 -0.51 -8.66
N SER A 114 19.32 0.62 -8.40
CA SER A 114 19.19 1.35 -7.15
C SER A 114 18.46 2.66 -7.41
N VAL A 115 17.69 3.12 -6.43
CA VAL A 115 16.97 4.39 -6.47
C VAL A 115 17.19 5.12 -5.15
N GLU A 116 17.35 6.43 -5.20
CA GLU A 116 17.38 7.31 -4.05
C GLU A 116 15.95 7.74 -3.71
N LEU A 117 15.48 7.41 -2.51
CA LEU A 117 14.24 7.94 -1.95
C LEU A 117 14.55 9.26 -1.27
N ALA A 118 14.12 10.37 -1.88
CA ALA A 118 14.37 11.72 -1.39
C ALA A 118 13.08 12.36 -0.86
N PRO A 119 13.16 13.23 0.16
CA PRO A 119 12.00 14.03 0.56
C PRO A 119 11.60 15.00 -0.55
N THR A 120 10.30 15.21 -0.72
CA THR A 120 9.80 16.22 -1.65
C THR A 120 10.32 17.62 -1.25
N PRO A 121 10.92 18.39 -2.18
CA PRO A 121 11.38 19.75 -1.91
C PRO A 121 10.26 20.65 -1.38
N PHE A 122 10.57 21.51 -0.41
CA PHE A 122 9.61 22.49 0.13
C PHE A 122 9.04 23.44 -0.92
N SER A 123 9.73 23.65 -2.04
CA SER A 123 9.25 24.44 -3.17
C SER A 123 7.97 23.89 -3.80
N VAL A 124 7.65 22.60 -3.62
CA VAL A 124 6.41 21.99 -4.10
C VAL A 124 5.21 22.39 -3.24
N GLY A 125 5.44 22.90 -2.02
CA GLY A 125 4.39 23.49 -1.19
C GLY A 125 3.38 22.50 -0.60
N LEU A 126 3.75 21.22 -0.41
CA LEU A 126 2.87 20.23 0.22
C LEU A 126 2.68 20.55 1.72
N PRO A 127 1.46 20.86 2.19
CA PRO A 127 1.25 21.28 3.59
C PRO A 127 1.56 20.19 4.62
N SER A 128 1.37 18.93 4.24
CA SER A 128 1.50 17.78 5.13
C SER A 128 2.88 17.10 5.06
N GLN A 129 3.80 17.55 4.21
CA GLN A 129 5.08 16.86 4.02
C GLN A 129 5.93 16.86 5.29
N ARG A 130 6.68 15.77 5.50
CA ARG A 130 7.68 15.67 6.57
C ARG A 130 9.06 15.45 5.96
N PRO A 131 10.06 16.28 6.30
CA PRO A 131 11.43 16.02 5.84
C PRO A 131 11.94 14.72 6.45
N PHE A 132 12.71 13.97 5.66
CA PHE A 132 13.42 12.76 6.10
C PHE A 132 14.75 12.63 5.34
N GLU A 133 15.66 11.83 5.88
CA GLU A 133 16.97 11.60 5.26
C GLU A 133 16.82 10.80 3.96
N ALA A 134 17.51 11.25 2.90
CA ALA A 134 17.50 10.53 1.64
C ALA A 134 18.12 9.14 1.82
N LEU A 135 17.43 8.10 1.38
CA LEU A 135 17.85 6.71 1.54
C LEU A 135 18.02 6.06 0.17
N GLN A 136 19.15 5.40 -0.04
CA GLN A 136 19.36 4.55 -1.20
C GLN A 136 18.73 3.17 -0.99
N THR A 137 17.78 2.78 -1.84
CA THR A 137 17.13 1.46 -1.79
C THR A 137 17.28 0.70 -3.11
N LEU A 138 16.94 -0.59 -3.06
CA LEU A 138 16.86 -1.45 -4.23
C LEU A 138 15.54 -1.21 -4.95
N CYS A 139 15.65 -1.12 -6.27
CA CYS A 139 14.52 -0.98 -7.18
C CYS A 139 14.53 -2.15 -8.17
N PHE A 140 13.37 -2.75 -8.41
CA PHE A 140 13.19 -3.65 -9.54
C PHE A 140 12.14 -3.05 -10.46
N ARG A 141 12.47 -2.95 -11.75
CA ARG A 141 11.60 -2.34 -12.75
C ARG A 141 11.28 -3.33 -13.87
N HIS A 142 10.05 -3.24 -14.35
CA HIS A 142 9.63 -3.90 -15.57
C HIS A 142 10.45 -3.39 -16.77
N PRO A 143 10.86 -4.26 -17.71
CA PRO A 143 11.73 -3.89 -18.83
C PRO A 143 11.16 -2.80 -19.76
N SER A 144 9.84 -2.62 -19.80
CA SER A 144 9.19 -1.57 -20.61
C SER A 144 9.27 -0.17 -20.01
N LEU A 145 9.69 -0.03 -18.74
CA LEU A 145 9.75 1.27 -18.06
C LEU A 145 11.20 1.78 -18.04
N PRO A 146 11.42 3.11 -18.15
CA PRO A 146 12.76 3.68 -18.01
C PRO A 146 13.32 3.47 -16.60
N ALA A 147 14.64 3.58 -16.47
CA ALA A 147 15.27 3.57 -15.15
C ALA A 147 14.93 4.86 -14.39
N LEU A 148 14.82 4.75 -13.07
CA LEU A 148 14.58 5.89 -12.19
C LEU A 148 15.74 5.98 -11.19
N GLU A 149 16.38 7.13 -11.13
CA GLU A 149 17.50 7.39 -10.22
C GLU A 149 17.04 7.93 -8.87
N ARG A 150 16.07 8.84 -8.88
CA ARG A 150 15.54 9.48 -7.67
C ARG A 150 14.01 9.48 -7.65
N TYR A 151 13.43 9.07 -6.53
CA TYR A 151 11.99 9.10 -6.29
C TYR A 151 11.67 10.00 -5.11
N PHE A 152 10.75 10.94 -5.33
CA PHE A 152 10.35 11.92 -4.31
C PHE A 152 9.14 11.43 -3.53
N LEU A 153 9.19 11.57 -2.21
CA LEU A 153 8.08 11.21 -1.32
C LEU A 153 7.78 12.33 -0.33
N PRO A 154 6.50 12.56 0.01
CA PRO A 154 6.12 13.49 1.08
C PRO A 154 6.44 12.98 2.49
N PHE A 155 6.59 11.67 2.64
CA PHE A 155 6.88 10.96 3.89
C PHE A 155 7.86 9.81 3.61
N PRO A 156 8.57 9.28 4.62
CA PRO A 156 9.31 8.03 4.46
C PRO A 156 8.40 6.92 3.88
N ALA A 157 8.96 6.00 3.10
CA ALA A 157 8.20 4.93 2.45
C ALA A 157 7.33 4.11 3.43
N GLU A 158 7.79 3.95 4.67
CA GLU A 158 7.06 3.22 5.71
C GLU A 158 5.83 3.96 6.24
N SER A 159 5.79 5.29 6.09
CA SER A 159 4.73 6.16 6.59
C SER A 159 3.74 6.57 5.50
N LEU A 160 3.84 6.02 4.29
CA LEU A 160 2.91 6.32 3.21
C LEU A 160 1.54 5.70 3.51
N PRO A 161 0.47 6.50 3.60
CA PRO A 161 -0.88 5.99 3.79
C PRO A 161 -1.41 5.41 2.48
N GLY A 162 -2.08 4.26 2.54
CA GLY A 162 -2.74 3.70 1.39
C GLY A 162 -3.38 2.35 1.64
N LYS A 163 -3.75 1.69 0.54
CA LYS A 163 -4.20 0.29 0.56
C LYS A 163 -2.97 -0.61 0.71
N CYS A 164 -2.82 -1.23 1.87
CA CYS A 164 -1.77 -2.19 2.13
C CYS A 164 -2.22 -3.59 1.71
N PHE A 165 -1.43 -4.24 0.87
CA PHE A 165 -1.60 -5.64 0.48
C PHE A 165 -0.65 -6.48 1.32
N VAL A 166 -1.22 -7.34 2.15
CA VAL A 166 -0.47 -8.21 3.08
C VAL A 166 -0.57 -9.63 2.59
N SER A 167 0.54 -10.18 2.13
CA SER A 167 0.64 -11.58 1.74
C SER A 167 1.10 -12.44 2.91
N LEU A 168 0.32 -13.45 3.24
CA LEU A 168 0.54 -14.38 4.35
C LEU A 168 0.97 -15.77 3.84
N PRO A 169 1.97 -16.41 4.46
CA PRO A 169 2.38 -17.78 4.11
C PRO A 169 1.21 -18.77 4.20
N ARG A 170 1.07 -19.70 3.24
CA ARG A 170 -0.12 -20.58 3.14
C ARG A 170 -0.40 -21.45 4.36
N ARG A 171 0.64 -22.03 4.99
CA ARG A 171 0.48 -22.86 6.19
C ARG A 171 -0.24 -22.08 7.29
N ALA A 172 0.13 -20.82 7.43
CA ALA A 172 -0.43 -19.92 8.41
C ALA A 172 -1.76 -19.29 7.97
N ALA A 173 -1.93 -18.98 6.68
CA ALA A 173 -3.17 -18.44 6.16
C ALA A 173 -4.34 -19.45 6.30
N ALA A 174 -4.06 -20.75 6.20
CA ALA A 174 -5.03 -21.80 6.49
C ALA A 174 -5.44 -21.82 7.98
N GLU A 175 -4.52 -21.54 8.90
CA GLU A 175 -4.84 -21.45 10.34
C GLU A 175 -5.58 -20.15 10.69
N MET A 176 -5.19 -19.02 10.11
CA MET A 176 -5.90 -17.76 10.31
C MET A 176 -7.31 -17.80 9.69
N ALA A 177 -7.48 -18.44 8.52
CA ALA A 177 -8.81 -18.68 7.95
C ALA A 177 -9.66 -19.61 8.85
N ARG A 178 -9.05 -20.60 9.51
CA ARG A 178 -9.73 -21.42 10.53
C ARG A 178 -10.14 -20.60 11.74
N GLN A 179 -9.25 -19.75 12.26
CA GLN A 179 -9.56 -18.85 13.38
C GLN A 179 -10.67 -17.85 13.02
N GLN A 180 -10.64 -17.29 11.81
CA GLN A 180 -11.70 -16.40 11.32
C GLN A 180 -13.03 -17.14 11.15
N ALA A 181 -13.02 -18.38 10.64
CA ALA A 181 -14.22 -19.21 10.52
C ALA A 181 -14.79 -19.64 11.89
N GLU A 182 -13.93 -19.88 12.88
CA GLU A 182 -14.30 -20.19 14.26
C GLU A 182 -14.94 -18.97 14.94
N VAL A 183 -14.35 -17.77 14.75
CA VAL A 183 -14.87 -16.50 15.28
C VAL A 183 -16.18 -16.09 14.61
N LEU A 184 -16.38 -16.36 13.31
CA LEU A 184 -17.65 -16.09 12.61
C LEU A 184 -18.73 -17.17 12.84
N GLY A 185 -18.45 -18.24 13.60
CA GLY A 185 -19.44 -19.27 13.92
C GLY A 185 -19.91 -20.09 12.72
N VAL A 186 -19.27 -19.97 11.54
CA VAL A 186 -19.57 -20.78 10.35
C VAL A 186 -18.72 -22.07 10.40
N GLY A 187 -18.93 -22.84 11.47
CA GLY A 187 -18.14 -24.04 11.79
C GLY A 187 -18.97 -25.24 12.24
N ARG A 188 -20.29 -25.20 12.04
CA ARG A 188 -21.18 -26.37 12.18
C ARG A 188 -22.19 -26.40 11.04
N LEU A 189 -21.70 -26.64 9.82
CA LEU A 189 -22.55 -27.36 8.88
C LEU A 189 -22.45 -28.82 9.31
N ASP A 190 -23.44 -29.30 10.06
CA ASP A 190 -23.60 -30.71 10.34
C ASP A 190 -23.52 -31.46 9.00
N LYS A 191 -22.46 -32.25 8.86
CA LYS A 191 -22.33 -33.18 7.74
C LYS A 191 -23.61 -34.01 7.75
N PRO A 192 -24.43 -34.04 6.68
CA PRO A 192 -25.60 -34.90 6.65
C PRO A 192 -25.10 -36.32 6.95
N ALA A 193 -25.65 -36.91 8.02
CA ALA A 193 -25.33 -38.27 8.39
C ALA A 193 -25.50 -39.15 7.13
N PRO A 194 -24.51 -40.00 6.79
CA PRO A 194 -24.70 -40.99 5.74
C PRO A 194 -25.95 -41.82 6.07
N PRO A 195 -26.84 -42.09 5.09
CA PRO A 195 -28.01 -42.91 5.35
C PRO A 195 -27.58 -44.25 5.95
N GLU A 196 -28.28 -44.63 7.01
CA GLU A 196 -28.13 -45.89 7.73
C GLU A 196 -28.08 -47.07 6.74
N PRO A 197 -27.07 -47.95 6.82
CA PRO A 197 -27.03 -49.13 5.97
C PRO A 197 -28.17 -50.07 6.37
N GLU A 198 -29.00 -50.45 5.40
CA GLU A 198 -30.04 -51.47 5.54
C GLU A 198 -29.47 -52.77 6.15
N PRO A 199 -30.24 -53.46 7.01
CA PRO A 199 -29.78 -54.62 7.75
C PRO A 199 -29.45 -55.78 6.81
N VAL A 200 -28.17 -56.19 6.86
CA VAL A 200 -27.63 -57.36 6.17
C VAL A 200 -28.32 -58.63 6.68
N ALA A 201 -28.95 -59.37 5.77
CA ALA A 201 -29.49 -60.70 6.04
C ALA A 201 -28.36 -61.72 6.32
N PRO A 202 -28.52 -62.65 7.28
CA PRO A 202 -27.46 -63.55 7.69
C PRO A 202 -27.28 -64.72 6.72
N ALA A 203 -26.09 -64.84 6.13
CA ALA A 203 -25.62 -66.07 5.51
C ALA A 203 -24.79 -66.89 6.52
N GLN A 204 -25.20 -68.14 6.73
CA GLN A 204 -24.58 -69.12 7.61
C GLN A 204 -23.24 -69.68 7.07
N PRO A 205 -22.45 -70.39 7.92
CA PRO A 205 -20.99 -70.46 7.81
C PRO A 205 -20.47 -71.75 7.17
N SER A 206 -19.24 -71.69 6.63
CA SER A 206 -18.20 -72.73 6.47
C SER A 206 -17.28 -72.24 5.32
N THR A 207 -15.95 -72.24 5.36
CA THR A 207 -15.05 -73.28 5.86
C THR A 207 -13.65 -72.68 6.05
N LYS A 208 -12.99 -73.12 7.12
CA LYS A 208 -11.60 -72.88 7.50
C LYS A 208 -10.63 -73.58 6.54
N VAL A 209 -9.63 -72.87 6.01
CA VAL A 209 -8.28 -73.42 5.78
C VAL A 209 -7.26 -72.29 5.94
N GLU A 210 -6.28 -72.52 6.80
CA GLU A 210 -5.13 -71.66 7.11
C GLU A 210 -3.85 -72.31 6.49
N PRO A 211 -2.65 -71.79 6.74
CA PRO A 211 -1.84 -70.95 5.86
C PRO A 211 -0.74 -71.74 5.11
N THR A 212 -0.04 -71.09 4.17
CA THR A 212 1.27 -71.56 3.69
C THR A 212 2.19 -70.38 3.38
N THR A 213 3.15 -70.14 4.29
CA THR A 213 4.50 -69.67 3.98
C THR A 213 5.43 -70.88 3.92
N PRO A 214 6.46 -70.86 3.05
CA PRO A 214 7.82 -70.55 3.51
C PRO A 214 8.53 -69.57 2.55
N ALA A 215 9.21 -68.53 3.02
CA ALA A 215 10.58 -68.51 3.56
C ALA A 215 11.67 -68.62 2.48
N GLY A 216 12.55 -67.61 2.48
CA GLY A 216 13.77 -67.45 1.70
C GLY A 216 14.26 -66.01 1.91
N ASP A 217 14.94 -65.66 3.01
CA ASP A 217 16.39 -65.90 3.28
C ASP A 217 17.25 -64.88 2.50
N THR A 218 18.23 -64.12 3.02
CA THR A 218 18.74 -63.73 4.35
C THR A 218 19.92 -62.74 4.10
N GLY A 219 20.33 -61.99 5.14
CA GLY A 219 21.52 -61.13 5.23
C GLY A 219 21.15 -59.68 5.61
N GLU A 220 21.26 -59.15 6.85
CA GLU A 220 22.30 -59.23 7.90
C GLU A 220 23.71 -59.12 7.31
N GLY A 221 24.56 -58.12 7.54
CA GLY A 221 24.70 -56.90 8.36
C GLY A 221 26.15 -56.40 8.07
N PRO A 222 26.81 -55.55 8.88
CA PRO A 222 26.35 -54.76 10.00
C PRO A 222 26.82 -53.27 9.96
N LEU A 223 26.33 -52.57 10.98
CA LEU A 223 26.72 -51.28 11.58
C LEU A 223 28.22 -50.95 11.53
N GLU A 224 28.54 -49.68 11.23
CA GLU A 224 29.62 -48.94 11.91
C GLU A 224 29.17 -47.49 12.17
N GLU A 225 29.17 -47.14 13.46
CA GLU A 225 29.13 -45.78 14.01
C GLU A 225 30.49 -45.11 13.77
N GLU A 226 30.53 -43.90 13.21
CA GLU A 226 31.66 -42.99 13.44
C GLU A 226 31.15 -41.56 13.67
N THR A 227 31.10 -41.24 14.95
CA THR A 227 31.69 -40.05 15.58
C THR A 227 31.66 -38.73 14.80
N VAL A 228 30.78 -37.86 15.32
CA VAL A 228 30.87 -36.41 15.29
C VAL A 228 32.25 -35.98 15.81
N GLU A 229 33.12 -35.48 14.94
CA GLU A 229 34.32 -34.74 15.34
C GLU A 229 34.09 -33.24 15.17
N THR A 230 33.76 -32.62 16.29
CA THR A 230 33.71 -31.18 16.51
C THR A 230 35.12 -30.61 16.54
N THR A 231 35.58 -30.05 15.44
CA THR A 231 36.76 -29.16 15.47
C THR A 231 36.34 -27.78 15.99
N PRO A 232 36.95 -27.28 17.09
CA PRO A 232 36.59 -26.00 17.68
C PRO A 232 37.15 -24.85 16.84
N VAL A 233 36.27 -23.96 16.40
CA VAL A 233 36.65 -22.65 15.87
C VAL A 233 37.22 -21.84 17.04
N LYS A 234 38.53 -21.53 16.96
CA LYS A 234 39.18 -20.59 17.88
C LYS A 234 38.50 -19.23 17.77
N PRO A 235 38.11 -18.59 18.89
CA PRO A 235 37.64 -17.21 18.85
C PRO A 235 38.82 -16.32 18.51
N VAL A 236 38.71 -15.57 17.41
CA VAL A 236 39.61 -14.45 17.16
C VAL A 236 38.98 -13.26 17.89
N ASP A 237 39.57 -12.92 19.03
CA ASP A 237 39.33 -11.69 19.78
C ASP A 237 39.55 -10.47 18.87
N VAL A 238 38.47 -9.83 18.46
CA VAL A 238 38.51 -8.47 17.90
C VAL A 238 38.28 -7.51 19.07
N PRO A 239 39.27 -6.69 19.46
CA PRO A 239 39.14 -5.83 20.63
C PRO A 239 38.09 -4.74 20.38
N LEU A 240 37.12 -4.66 21.29
CA LEU A 240 36.19 -3.54 21.39
C LEU A 240 36.99 -2.25 21.65
N PRO A 241 36.71 -1.14 20.93
CA PRO A 241 37.25 0.14 21.31
C PRO A 241 36.68 0.58 22.68
N PRO A 242 37.49 1.19 23.54
CA PRO A 242 37.11 1.54 24.91
C PRO A 242 36.06 2.66 24.91
N GLY A 243 35.15 2.56 25.88
CA GLY A 243 34.15 3.58 26.16
C GLY A 243 34.79 4.94 26.44
N ALA A 244 34.23 5.98 25.83
CA ALA A 244 34.39 7.35 26.24
C ALA A 244 33.03 7.85 26.73
N SER A 245 32.96 8.15 28.01
CA SER A 245 31.88 8.91 28.63
C SER A 245 31.70 10.28 27.96
N PRO A 246 30.49 10.87 28.05
CA PRO A 246 30.15 12.10 27.36
C PRO A 246 30.78 13.31 28.06
N ASP A 247 31.43 14.18 27.28
CA ASP A 247 31.77 15.54 27.69
C ASP A 247 30.99 16.53 26.81
N PRO A 248 30.76 17.77 27.28
CA PRO A 248 29.45 18.39 27.28
C PRO A 248 29.27 19.38 26.13
N GLU A 249 28.00 19.64 25.83
CA GLU A 249 27.52 20.65 24.90
C GLU A 249 28.07 22.06 25.22
N PRO A 250 28.46 22.88 24.23
CA PRO A 250 28.64 24.31 24.44
C PRO A 250 27.26 24.99 24.57
N SER A 251 26.92 25.34 25.81
CA SER A 251 25.76 26.15 26.18
C SER A 251 25.74 27.51 25.45
N VAL A 252 24.70 27.75 24.66
CA VAL A 252 24.36 29.08 24.12
C VAL A 252 23.29 29.69 25.05
N PRO A 253 23.48 30.91 25.60
CA PRO A 253 22.61 31.42 26.66
C PRO A 253 21.26 31.91 26.13
N LEU A 254 20.19 31.57 26.87
CA LEU A 254 18.85 32.14 26.73
C LEU A 254 18.85 33.66 26.99
N PRO A 255 18.17 34.48 26.17
CA PRO A 255 17.77 35.82 26.57
C PRO A 255 16.57 35.78 27.52
N ALA A 256 16.68 36.53 28.61
CA ALA A 256 15.63 36.75 29.60
C ALA A 256 14.54 37.71 29.08
N ASN A 257 13.29 37.29 29.27
CA ASN A 257 12.16 38.04 29.84
C ASN A 257 12.01 39.53 29.47
N GLN A 258 11.02 39.86 28.62
CA GLN A 258 10.19 41.07 28.77
C GLN A 258 8.74 40.81 28.30
N PRO A 259 7.73 41.42 28.97
CA PRO A 259 6.36 40.94 28.97
C PRO A 259 5.50 41.44 27.81
N SER A 260 4.56 40.58 27.42
CA SER A 260 3.45 40.83 26.50
C SER A 260 2.42 41.76 27.14
N GLU A 261 2.12 42.87 26.49
CA GLU A 261 0.98 43.73 26.81
C GLU A 261 0.09 43.82 25.57
N ALA A 262 -1.14 43.31 25.70
CA ALA A 262 -2.20 43.43 24.70
C ALA A 262 -2.77 44.85 24.71
N PRO A 263 -3.29 45.40 23.60
CA PRO A 263 -4.19 46.53 23.66
C PRO A 263 -5.65 46.06 23.58
N GLU A 264 -6.39 46.43 24.63
CA GLU A 264 -7.84 46.44 24.69
C GLU A 264 -8.45 47.51 23.78
N LEU A 265 -9.69 47.22 23.36
CA LEU A 265 -10.68 48.11 22.76
C LEU A 265 -10.89 49.37 23.61
N THR A 266 -10.97 50.53 22.96
CA THR A 266 -11.69 51.70 23.51
C THR A 266 -12.58 52.33 22.43
N VAL A 267 -13.81 52.62 22.86
CA VAL A 267 -14.95 53.20 22.13
C VAL A 267 -15.12 54.65 22.59
N ALA A 268 -15.36 55.59 21.66
CA ALA A 268 -16.05 56.88 21.84
C ALA A 268 -15.81 57.73 20.56
N GLU A 269 -16.70 58.55 20.00
CA GLU A 269 -18.10 58.90 20.24
C GLU A 269 -18.57 59.73 19.01
N ALA A 270 -19.89 59.90 18.89
CA ALA A 270 -20.69 60.40 17.78
C ALA A 270 -20.50 61.88 17.36
N VAL A 271 -21.04 62.27 16.19
CA VAL A 271 -22.15 63.26 15.98
C VAL A 271 -22.54 63.36 14.47
N PRO A 272 -23.85 63.36 14.10
CA PRO A 272 -24.39 63.60 12.73
C PRO A 272 -24.85 65.09 12.55
N PRO A 273 -25.22 65.64 11.36
CA PRO A 273 -26.55 65.37 10.77
C PRO A 273 -26.77 65.62 9.23
N THR A 274 -27.89 65.07 8.77
CA THR A 274 -28.84 65.51 7.69
C THR A 274 -28.49 65.47 6.18
N PRO A 275 -29.52 65.21 5.32
CA PRO A 275 -29.38 64.90 3.90
C PRO A 275 -29.70 66.10 2.99
N GLU A 276 -28.95 66.26 1.91
CA GLU A 276 -29.35 67.06 0.75
C GLU A 276 -29.06 66.28 -0.53
N ALA A 277 -30.09 66.16 -1.35
CA ALA A 277 -30.02 65.65 -2.71
C ALA A 277 -29.58 66.80 -3.62
N GLU A 278 -28.59 66.56 -4.50
CA GLU A 278 -28.64 66.97 -5.91
C GLU A 278 -27.38 66.53 -6.68
N GLU A 279 -27.63 66.26 -7.97
CA GLU A 279 -26.71 66.25 -9.11
C GLU A 279 -25.79 65.04 -9.35
N ALA A 280 -26.36 64.16 -10.19
CA ALA A 280 -25.71 63.37 -11.23
C ALA A 280 -24.27 63.76 -11.59
N LYS A 281 -23.32 62.94 -11.15
CA LYS A 281 -22.06 62.73 -11.84
C LYS A 281 -21.90 61.25 -12.06
N ALA A 282 -21.89 60.85 -13.33
CA ALA A 282 -21.67 59.48 -13.77
C ALA A 282 -20.35 58.95 -13.19
N VAL A 283 -20.44 58.20 -12.10
CA VAL A 283 -19.36 57.35 -11.63
C VAL A 283 -19.39 56.14 -12.57
N ASN A 284 -18.40 56.06 -13.45
CA ASN A 284 -18.11 54.84 -14.21
C ASN A 284 -17.91 53.73 -13.18
N LEU A 285 -18.85 52.80 -13.09
CA LEU A 285 -18.62 51.53 -12.42
C LEU A 285 -17.40 50.88 -13.08
N PRO A 286 -16.39 50.41 -12.33
CA PRO A 286 -15.39 49.55 -12.93
C PRO A 286 -16.12 48.35 -13.56
N GLU A 287 -15.75 48.06 -14.80
CA GLU A 287 -16.16 46.87 -15.54
C GLU A 287 -16.04 45.67 -14.61
N VAL A 288 -17.17 45.02 -14.31
CA VAL A 288 -17.17 43.73 -13.64
C VAL A 288 -16.40 42.80 -14.56
N VAL A 289 -15.14 42.59 -14.23
CA VAL A 289 -14.37 41.48 -14.78
C VAL A 289 -15.19 40.25 -14.43
N GLU A 290 -15.79 39.61 -15.43
CA GLU A 290 -16.35 38.27 -15.28
C GLU A 290 -15.25 37.45 -14.62
N GLU A 291 -15.47 37.08 -13.36
CA GLU A 291 -14.67 36.09 -12.67
C GLU A 291 -14.89 34.82 -13.48
N VAL A 292 -13.99 34.56 -14.42
CA VAL A 292 -14.01 33.32 -15.20
C VAL A 292 -13.83 32.25 -14.15
N GLU A 293 -14.91 31.56 -13.79
CA GLU A 293 -14.84 30.39 -12.93
C GLU A 293 -13.83 29.47 -13.60
N ASP A 294 -12.65 29.29 -12.98
CA ASP A 294 -11.61 28.39 -13.46
C ASP A 294 -12.15 26.96 -13.30
N VAL A 295 -13.03 26.55 -14.21
CA VAL A 295 -13.57 25.20 -14.27
C VAL A 295 -12.42 24.27 -14.59
N SER A 296 -12.17 23.29 -13.71
CA SER A 296 -11.06 22.35 -13.90
C SER A 296 -11.16 21.64 -15.26
N GLU A 297 -10.03 21.33 -15.89
CA GLU A 297 -10.01 20.64 -17.19
C GLU A 297 -10.82 19.32 -17.14
N ILE A 298 -10.78 18.62 -16.00
CA ILE A 298 -11.55 17.39 -15.79
C ILE A 298 -13.05 17.64 -15.62
N GLU A 299 -13.48 18.77 -15.08
CA GLU A 299 -14.90 19.13 -15.01
C GLU A 299 -15.46 19.42 -16.40
N VAL A 300 -14.70 20.11 -17.26
CA VAL A 300 -15.09 20.35 -18.66
C VAL A 300 -15.25 19.03 -19.41
N GLU A 301 -14.31 18.11 -19.22
CA GLU A 301 -14.36 16.78 -19.83
C GLU A 301 -15.51 15.93 -19.28
N LEU A 302 -15.75 15.95 -17.98
CA LEU A 302 -16.86 15.23 -17.34
C LEU A 302 -18.22 15.75 -17.83
N ARG A 303 -18.37 17.08 -17.94
CA ARG A 303 -19.57 17.71 -18.51
C ARG A 303 -19.74 17.33 -19.99
N ALA A 304 -18.67 17.35 -20.78
CA ALA A 304 -18.73 16.94 -22.18
C ALA A 304 -19.15 15.45 -22.33
N PHE A 305 -18.62 14.57 -21.48
CA PHE A 305 -18.98 13.15 -21.45
C PHE A 305 -20.47 12.94 -21.13
N PHE A 306 -20.99 13.59 -20.08
CA PHE A 306 -22.41 13.50 -19.76
C PHE A 306 -23.28 14.10 -20.86
N GLN A 307 -22.88 15.22 -21.47
CA GLN A 307 -23.62 15.81 -22.58
C GLN A 307 -23.70 14.86 -23.78
N GLU A 308 -22.60 14.18 -24.11
CA GLU A 308 -22.57 13.18 -25.20
C GLU A 308 -23.58 12.05 -24.95
N LEU A 309 -23.68 11.56 -23.71
CA LEU A 309 -24.62 10.51 -23.34
C LEU A 309 -26.08 10.98 -23.31
N ILE A 310 -26.32 12.21 -22.85
CA ILE A 310 -27.64 12.87 -22.90
C ILE A 310 -28.08 13.05 -24.36
N ASP A 311 -27.21 13.56 -25.22
CA ASP A 311 -27.48 13.76 -26.65
C ASP A 311 -27.71 12.43 -27.38
N ALA A 312 -27.07 11.34 -26.92
CA ALA A 312 -27.29 9.98 -27.40
C ALA A 312 -28.58 9.34 -26.86
N GLY A 313 -29.31 10.02 -25.95
CA GLY A 313 -30.56 9.55 -25.35
C GLY A 313 -30.37 8.41 -24.33
N VAL A 314 -29.18 8.31 -23.73
CA VAL A 314 -28.91 7.34 -22.67
C VAL A 314 -29.55 7.84 -21.37
N GLU A 315 -30.20 6.96 -20.62
CA GLU A 315 -30.76 7.34 -19.32
C GLU A 315 -29.66 7.53 -18.27
N PRO A 316 -29.80 8.49 -17.33
CA PRO A 316 -28.78 8.76 -16.30
C PRO A 316 -28.35 7.55 -15.47
N ALA A 317 -29.25 6.58 -15.26
CA ALA A 317 -28.95 5.34 -14.55
C ALA A 317 -27.92 4.45 -15.28
N ALA A 318 -27.82 4.56 -16.61
CA ALA A 318 -26.93 3.78 -17.45
C ALA A 318 -25.59 4.49 -17.73
N PHE A 319 -25.38 5.72 -17.26
CA PHE A 319 -24.12 6.44 -17.48
C PHE A 319 -22.93 5.74 -16.85
N MET A 320 -23.16 5.03 -15.73
CA MET A 320 -22.11 4.30 -15.02
C MET A 320 -21.69 3.00 -15.70
N ASP A 321 -22.46 2.55 -16.68
CA ASP A 321 -22.17 1.33 -17.44
C ASP A 321 -21.29 1.60 -18.67
N ASP A 322 -20.99 2.88 -19.00
CA ASP A 322 -20.08 3.23 -20.10
C ASP A 322 -18.62 2.86 -19.71
N PRO A 323 -17.87 2.15 -20.56
CA PRO A 323 -16.48 1.78 -20.28
C PRO A 323 -15.52 2.96 -20.00
N ARG A 324 -15.86 4.18 -20.45
CA ARG A 324 -15.10 5.41 -20.21
C ARG A 324 -15.38 6.01 -18.83
N TRP A 325 -16.51 5.66 -18.20
CA TRP A 325 -16.94 6.20 -16.91
C TRP A 325 -15.93 5.92 -15.80
N GLU A 326 -15.40 4.70 -15.73
CA GLU A 326 -14.42 4.33 -14.70
C GLU A 326 -13.17 5.21 -14.78
N ASP A 327 -12.61 5.42 -15.98
CA ASP A 327 -11.40 6.25 -16.15
C ASP A 327 -11.66 7.73 -15.82
N ILE A 328 -12.77 8.30 -16.31
CA ILE A 328 -13.10 9.71 -16.08
C ILE A 328 -13.44 9.95 -14.60
N SER A 329 -14.22 9.06 -13.97
CA SER A 329 -14.58 9.18 -12.55
C SER A 329 -13.34 9.04 -11.65
N GLU A 330 -12.42 8.12 -11.97
CA GLU A 330 -11.14 8.01 -11.27
C GLU A 330 -10.27 9.26 -11.42
N ARG A 331 -10.35 9.94 -12.57
CA ARG A 331 -9.65 11.21 -12.82
C ARG A 331 -10.30 12.38 -12.09
N ALA A 332 -11.63 12.46 -12.05
CA ALA A 332 -12.37 13.46 -11.28
C ALA A 332 -12.10 13.34 -9.77
N ILE A 333 -12.21 12.13 -9.21
CA ILE A 333 -11.85 11.85 -7.81
C ILE A 333 -10.38 12.19 -7.55
N ALA A 334 -9.50 11.99 -8.53
CA ALA A 334 -8.08 12.32 -8.40
C ALA A 334 -7.79 13.82 -8.32
N GLU A 335 -8.68 14.68 -8.81
CA GLU A 335 -8.61 16.15 -8.67
C GLU A 335 -9.47 16.67 -7.52
N GLY A 336 -10.12 15.78 -6.75
CA GLY A 336 -11.04 16.15 -5.68
C GLY A 336 -12.39 16.66 -6.20
N LEU A 337 -12.71 16.39 -7.47
CA LEU A 337 -13.97 16.76 -8.09
C LEU A 337 -15.03 15.68 -7.84
N GLU A 338 -16.11 16.06 -7.17
CA GLU A 338 -17.28 15.21 -6.95
C GLU A 338 -18.12 15.15 -8.23
N THR A 339 -18.33 13.94 -8.76
CA THR A 339 -19.02 13.74 -10.04
C THR A 339 -20.55 13.83 -9.94
N TRP A 340 -21.11 13.47 -8.78
CA TRP A 340 -22.56 13.44 -8.54
C TRP A 340 -23.26 14.81 -8.62
N PRO A 341 -22.74 15.90 -8.02
CA PRO A 341 -23.33 17.23 -8.15
C PRO A 341 -23.39 17.71 -9.60
N ILE A 342 -22.36 17.42 -10.39
CA ILE A 342 -22.27 17.82 -11.81
C ILE A 342 -23.31 17.07 -12.64
N LEU A 343 -23.43 15.75 -12.41
CA LEU A 343 -24.47 14.95 -13.06
C LEU A 343 -25.87 15.49 -12.74
N LEU A 344 -26.15 15.76 -11.46
CA LEU A 344 -27.45 16.31 -11.04
C LEU A 344 -27.74 17.67 -11.68
N GLN A 345 -26.76 18.56 -11.76
CA GLN A 345 -26.89 19.84 -12.45
C GLN A 345 -27.25 19.64 -13.93
N MET A 346 -26.60 18.71 -14.63
CA MET A 346 -26.83 18.47 -16.05
C MET A 346 -28.18 17.79 -16.32
N THR A 347 -28.59 16.85 -15.49
CA THR A 347 -29.89 16.17 -15.64
C THR A 347 -31.08 17.01 -15.16
N ALA A 348 -30.86 18.00 -14.29
CA ALA A 348 -31.90 18.91 -13.82
C ALA A 348 -32.18 20.08 -14.79
N MET A 349 -31.36 20.24 -15.84
CA MET A 349 -31.55 21.24 -16.90
C MET A 349 -32.44 20.75 -18.05
N GLU A 350 -33.08 19.57 -17.92
CA GLU A 350 -34.14 19.08 -18.82
C GLU A 350 -35.49 19.79 -18.64
#